data_AF-A0A5S6Q4Y6-F1
#
_entry.id   AF-A0A5S6Q4Y6-F1
#
_cell.length_a   1.000
_cell.length_b   1.000
_cell.length_c   1.000
_cell.angle_alpha   90.00
_cell.angle_beta   90.00
_cell.angle_gamma   90.00
#
_symmetry.space_group_name_H-M   'P 1'
#
loop_
_entity.id
_entity.type
_entity.pdbx_description
1 polymer ?
#
loop_
_entity_poly.entity_id
_entity_poly.type
_entity_poly.pdbx_seq_one_letter_code
_entity_poly.pdbx_strand_id
1 'polypeptide(L)'
;MVALTDIPLSIQKYHEGDTAMYYSLCAMLAQSTLNENEALTLLNGLEQCVDILNSHCASLLTKVKGLDWHLFSDEVAEAHVKFLLALVASNLAHLDSVILVFIKKFLPVQHVWGSIPRPTVKMKPYCRNCTL
;
A
#
# COMPACT_ATOMS: atom_id res chain seq x y z
N MET A 1 15.99 18.93 -2.33
CA MET A 1 15.00 18.09 -3.04
C MET A 1 15.43 16.66 -2.85
N VAL A 2 14.63 15.81 -2.18
CA VAL A 2 14.92 14.38 -2.13
C VAL A 2 14.39 13.80 -3.42
N ALA A 3 15.28 13.30 -4.25
CA ALA A 3 14.90 12.68 -5.50
C ALA A 3 14.44 11.23 -5.21
N LEU A 4 13.56 10.68 -6.06
CA LEU A 4 13.17 9.26 -6.04
C LEU A 4 14.34 8.36 -6.50
N THR A 5 15.54 8.58 -5.96
CA THR A 5 16.78 8.06 -6.56
C THR A 5 17.24 6.71 -6.02
N ASP A 6 16.63 6.17 -4.96
CA ASP A 6 16.85 4.77 -4.55
C ASP A 6 15.83 4.33 -3.50
N ILE A 7 14.64 3.92 -3.96
CA ILE A 7 13.57 3.42 -3.09
C ILE A 7 13.95 2.10 -2.39
N PRO A 8 14.54 1.10 -3.07
CA PRO A 8 15.00 -0.12 -2.40
C PRO A 8 15.99 0.17 -1.28
N LEU A 9 16.99 1.03 -1.53
CA LEU A 9 17.98 1.41 -0.51
C LEU A 9 17.34 2.11 0.69
N SER A 10 16.36 3.00 0.44
CA SER A 10 15.63 3.70 1.49
C SER A 10 14.90 2.73 2.44
N ILE A 11 14.29 1.68 1.88
CA ILE A 11 13.59 0.65 2.65
C ILE A 11 14.59 -0.29 3.35
N GLN A 12 15.68 -0.66 2.67
CA GLN A 12 16.73 -1.48 3.26
C GLN A 12 17.36 -0.79 4.48
N LYS A 13 17.78 0.46 4.33
CA LYS A 13 18.36 1.26 5.42
C LYS A 13 17.41 1.44 6.60
N TYR A 14 16.11 1.55 6.32
CA TYR A 14 15.10 1.62 7.37
C TYR A 14 15.09 0.37 8.25
N HIS A 15 15.22 -0.83 7.66
CA HIS A 15 15.35 -2.08 8.41
C HIS A 15 16.69 -2.20 9.14
N GLU A 16 17.73 -1.55 8.65
CA GLU A 16 19.04 -1.43 9.31
C GLU A 16 19.05 -0.39 10.46
N GLY A 17 17.97 0.38 10.62
CA GLY A 17 17.80 1.39 11.67
C GLY A 17 18.09 2.83 11.24
N ASP A 18 18.56 3.05 10.01
CA ASP A 18 18.69 4.39 9.41
C ASP A 18 17.37 4.81 8.74
N THR A 19 16.61 5.63 9.46
CA THR A 19 15.24 5.99 9.09
C THR A 19 15.12 7.26 8.25
N ALA A 20 16.20 8.01 8.05
CA ALA A 20 16.13 9.37 7.50
C ALA A 20 15.59 9.38 6.06
N MET A 21 16.11 8.48 5.21
CA MET A 21 15.68 8.38 3.81
C MET A 21 14.23 7.91 3.69
N TYR A 22 13.82 6.95 4.53
CA TYR A 22 12.46 6.42 4.52
C TYR A 22 11.42 7.48 4.90
N TYR A 23 11.68 8.25 5.96
CA TYR A 23 10.77 9.31 6.35
C TYR A 23 10.77 10.48 5.36
N SER A 24 11.90 10.74 4.71
CA SER A 24 11.94 11.73 3.64
C SER A 24 11.11 11.32 2.42
N LEU A 25 11.17 10.03 2.02
CA LEU A 25 10.29 9.46 1.00
C LEU A 25 8.81 9.58 1.40
N CYS A 26 8.48 9.24 2.65
CA CYS A 26 7.12 9.40 3.16
C CYS A 26 6.65 10.86 3.14
N ALA A 27 7.51 11.82 3.45
CA ALA A 27 7.17 13.24 3.45
C ALA A 27 6.93 13.76 2.03
N MET A 28 7.74 13.34 1.06
CA MET A 28 7.56 13.66 -0.35
C MET A 28 6.18 13.20 -0.84
N LEU A 29 5.81 11.95 -0.59
CA LEU A 29 4.51 11.41 -1.01
C LEU A 29 3.31 12.08 -0.33
N ALA A 30 3.52 12.77 0.80
CA ALA A 30 2.45 13.52 1.46
C ALA A 30 2.25 14.93 0.90
N GLN A 31 3.27 15.50 0.25
CA GLN A 31 3.29 16.91 -0.17
C GLN A 31 3.28 17.09 -1.69
N SER A 32 3.68 16.06 -2.44
CA SER A 32 3.92 16.16 -3.88
C SER A 32 2.80 15.53 -4.69
N THR A 33 2.32 16.25 -5.72
CA THR A 33 1.68 15.66 -6.89
C THR A 33 2.78 15.04 -7.75
N LEU A 34 2.85 13.70 -7.79
CA LEU A 34 3.80 13.00 -8.64
C LEU A 34 3.43 13.22 -10.11
N ASN A 35 4.44 13.42 -10.96
CA ASN A 35 4.25 13.29 -12.41
C ASN A 35 4.33 11.81 -12.85
N GLU A 36 3.99 11.53 -14.12
CA GLU A 36 3.98 10.17 -14.69
C GLU A 36 5.30 9.40 -14.48
N ASN A 37 6.44 10.05 -14.76
CA ASN A 37 7.76 9.43 -14.63
C ASN A 37 8.11 9.13 -13.17
N GLU A 38 7.76 10.04 -12.25
CA GLU A 38 7.95 9.86 -10.82
C GLU A 38 7.07 8.73 -10.28
N ALA A 39 5.82 8.63 -10.74
CA ALA A 39 4.92 7.55 -10.40
C ALA A 39 5.46 6.18 -10.87
N LEU A 40 5.94 6.08 -12.10
CA LEU A 40 6.59 4.86 -12.61
C LEU A 40 7.85 4.51 -11.82
N THR A 41 8.71 5.49 -11.55
CA THR A 41 9.93 5.30 -10.75
C THR A 41 9.59 4.78 -9.35
N LEU A 42 8.55 5.35 -8.73
CA LEU A 42 8.05 4.92 -7.44
C LEU A 42 7.59 3.45 -7.46
N LEU A 43 6.71 3.11 -8.39
CA LEU A 43 6.11 1.78 -8.48
C LEU A 43 7.16 0.71 -8.80
N ASN A 44 8.04 0.97 -9.77
CA ASN A 44 9.12 0.06 -10.13
C ASN A 44 10.12 -0.15 -8.97
N GLY A 45 10.45 0.92 -8.24
CA GLY A 45 11.33 0.83 -7.08
C GLY A 45 10.71 0.02 -5.93
N LEU A 46 9.41 0.17 -5.68
CA LEU A 46 8.69 -0.61 -4.68
C LEU A 46 8.54 -2.07 -5.07
N GLU A 47 8.31 -2.36 -6.36
CA GLU A 47 8.20 -3.73 -6.88
C GLU A 47 9.50 -4.51 -6.64
N GLN A 48 10.67 -3.87 -6.81
CA GLN A 48 11.99 -4.49 -6.63
C GLN A 48 12.31 -4.90 -5.18
N CYS A 49 11.58 -4.39 -4.19
CA CYS A 49 11.85 -4.62 -2.77
C CYS A 49 10.60 -5.09 -2.00
N VAL A 50 9.67 -5.74 -2.71
CA VAL A 50 8.38 -6.14 -2.17
C VAL A 50 8.47 -7.22 -1.07
N ASP A 51 9.55 -7.98 -1.05
CA ASP A 51 9.90 -8.98 -0.04
C ASP A 51 10.19 -8.35 1.34
N ILE A 52 10.72 -7.13 1.36
CA ILE A 52 11.03 -6.39 2.59
C ILE A 52 9.96 -5.34 2.96
N LEU A 53 8.89 -5.20 2.18
CA LEU A 53 7.74 -4.34 2.48
C LEU A 53 6.79 -4.99 3.51
N ASN A 54 7.24 -5.07 4.76
CA ASN A 54 6.47 -5.66 5.87
C ASN A 54 5.63 -4.61 6.65
N SER A 55 5.09 -4.99 7.80
CA SER A 55 4.24 -4.13 8.64
C SER A 55 4.93 -2.85 9.15
N HIS A 56 6.27 -2.83 9.23
CA HIS A 56 7.01 -1.62 9.61
C HIS A 56 6.94 -0.54 8.52
N CYS A 57 6.72 -0.94 7.26
CA CYS A 57 6.57 -0.03 6.11
C CYS A 57 5.14 0.52 5.95
N ALA A 58 4.25 0.36 6.95
CA ALA A 58 2.84 0.72 6.85
C ALA A 58 2.60 2.20 6.49
N SER A 59 3.44 3.12 6.97
CA SER A 59 3.32 4.56 6.68
C SER A 59 3.53 4.87 5.18
N LEU A 60 4.53 4.24 4.57
CA LEU A 60 4.82 4.34 3.14
C LEU A 60 3.68 3.71 2.33
N LEU A 61 3.32 2.46 2.64
CA LEU A 61 2.28 1.72 1.92
C LEU A 61 0.93 2.42 1.97
N THR A 62 0.58 3.05 3.10
CA THR A 62 -0.67 3.82 3.24
C THR A 62 -0.69 5.02 2.30
N LYS A 63 0.45 5.73 2.15
CA LYS A 63 0.57 6.88 1.26
C LYS A 63 0.47 6.44 -0.20
N VAL A 64 1.26 5.43 -0.60
CA VAL A 64 1.25 4.88 -1.96
C VAL A 64 -0.16 4.42 -2.34
N LYS A 65 -0.84 3.63 -1.49
CA LYS A 65 -2.21 3.15 -1.73
C LYS A 65 -3.27 4.27 -1.75
N GLY A 66 -2.97 5.41 -1.13
CA GLY A 66 -3.87 6.56 -1.04
C GLY A 66 -3.75 7.54 -2.21
N LEU A 67 -2.81 7.36 -3.13
CA LEU A 67 -2.66 8.22 -4.30
C LEU A 67 -3.81 8.00 -5.30
N ASP A 68 -4.15 9.06 -6.02
CA ASP A 68 -5.20 9.08 -7.04
C ASP A 68 -4.73 8.45 -8.36
N TRP A 69 -4.39 7.16 -8.33
CA TRP A 69 -3.86 6.39 -9.47
C TRP A 69 -4.74 6.41 -10.72
N HIS A 70 -6.01 6.78 -10.59
CA HIS A 70 -6.95 6.90 -11.71
C HIS A 70 -6.75 8.17 -12.56
N LEU A 71 -5.94 9.12 -12.08
CA LEU A 71 -5.61 10.35 -12.80
C LEU A 71 -4.39 10.19 -13.71
N PHE A 72 -3.66 9.08 -13.60
CA PHE A 72 -2.47 8.79 -14.40
C PHE A 72 -2.82 7.99 -15.66
N SER A 73 -1.85 7.89 -16.57
CA SER A 73 -1.92 7.05 -17.76
C SER A 73 -2.23 5.57 -17.47
N ASP A 74 -2.73 4.87 -18.49
CA ASP A 74 -2.97 3.41 -18.43
C ASP A 74 -1.69 2.65 -18.07
N GLU A 75 -0.51 3.13 -18.51
CA GLU A 75 0.79 2.55 -18.21
C GLU A 75 1.10 2.58 -16.69
N VAL A 76 0.91 3.75 -16.05
CA VAL A 76 1.07 3.88 -14.59
C VAL A 76 0.02 3.06 -13.84
N ALA A 77 -1.22 3.03 -14.35
CA ALA A 77 -2.28 2.23 -13.75
C ALA A 77 -1.95 0.72 -13.77
N GLU A 78 -1.40 0.22 -14.88
CA GLU A 78 -0.94 -1.17 -15.02
C GLU A 78 0.22 -1.46 -14.06
N ALA A 79 1.23 -0.57 -13.99
CA ALA A 79 2.34 -0.70 -13.05
C ALA A 79 1.86 -0.73 -11.59
N HIS A 80 0.85 0.08 -11.24
CA HIS A 80 0.27 0.09 -9.90
C HIS A 80 -0.45 -1.23 -9.59
N VAL A 81 -1.23 -1.77 -10.52
CA VAL A 81 -1.87 -3.09 -10.35
C VAL A 81 -0.82 -4.18 -10.18
N LYS A 82 0.24 -4.17 -10.99
CA LYS A 82 1.35 -5.12 -10.91
C LYS A 82 2.04 -5.07 -9.54
N PHE A 83 2.33 -3.88 -9.04
CA PHE A 83 2.87 -3.69 -7.69
C PHE A 83 1.93 -4.25 -6.61
N LEU A 84 0.63 -3.97 -6.66
CA LEU A 84 -0.33 -4.47 -5.67
C LEU A 84 -0.42 -6.00 -5.67
N LEU A 85 -0.38 -6.63 -6.84
CA LEU A 85 -0.34 -8.09 -6.97
C LEU A 85 0.95 -8.67 -6.37
N ALA A 86 2.10 -8.09 -6.70
CA ALA A 86 3.39 -8.49 -6.12
C ALA A 86 3.39 -8.37 -4.59
N LEU A 87 2.79 -7.29 -4.05
CA LEU A 87 2.70 -7.04 -2.62
C LEU A 87 1.89 -8.12 -1.88
N VAL A 88 0.75 -8.52 -2.44
CA VAL A 88 -0.08 -9.60 -1.86
C VAL A 88 0.60 -10.96 -2.02
N ALA A 89 1.23 -11.21 -3.15
CA ALA A 89 1.96 -12.45 -3.41
C ALA A 89 3.15 -12.64 -2.45
N SER A 90 3.85 -11.55 -2.12
CA SER A 90 4.94 -11.52 -1.14
C SER A 90 4.45 -11.74 0.29
N ASN A 91 3.32 -11.10 0.67
CA ASN A 91 2.78 -11.24 2.01
C ASN A 91 1.25 -11.03 2.05
N LEU A 92 0.53 -12.10 2.35
CA LEU A 92 -0.95 -12.11 2.42
C LEU A 92 -1.52 -11.15 3.48
N ALA A 93 -0.74 -10.70 4.47
CA ALA A 93 -1.19 -9.69 5.44
C ALA A 93 -1.62 -8.37 4.78
N HIS A 94 -1.16 -8.10 3.55
CA HIS A 94 -1.56 -6.92 2.79
C HIS A 94 -2.93 -7.06 2.09
N LEU A 95 -3.47 -8.27 1.96
CA LEU A 95 -4.65 -8.57 1.13
C LEU A 95 -5.84 -7.66 1.45
N ASP A 96 -6.26 -7.59 2.72
CA ASP A 96 -7.40 -6.78 3.16
C ASP A 96 -7.20 -5.30 2.78
N SER A 97 -5.99 -4.78 3.02
CA SER A 97 -5.68 -3.39 2.70
C SER A 97 -5.68 -3.10 1.21
N VAL A 98 -5.29 -4.06 0.36
CA VAL A 98 -5.29 -3.93 -1.10
C VAL A 98 -6.71 -4.01 -1.65
N ILE A 99 -7.55 -4.93 -1.16
CA ILE A 99 -8.97 -5.01 -1.52
C ILE A 99 -9.67 -3.68 -1.23
N LEU A 100 -9.39 -3.06 -0.07
CA LEU A 100 -9.95 -1.76 0.29
C LEU A 100 -9.56 -0.63 -0.68
N VAL A 101 -8.37 -0.67 -1.29
CA VAL A 101 -7.97 0.31 -2.32
C VAL A 101 -8.91 0.24 -3.52
N PHE A 102 -9.22 -0.98 -3.99
CA PHE A 102 -10.12 -1.16 -5.11
C PHE A 102 -11.57 -0.80 -4.76
N ILE A 103 -12.07 -1.25 -3.60
CA ILE A 103 -13.44 -0.95 -3.17
C ILE A 103 -13.66 0.56 -3.03
N LYS A 104 -12.67 1.30 -2.51
CA LYS A 104 -12.74 2.76 -2.40
C LYS A 104 -13.02 3.47 -3.72
N LYS A 105 -12.59 2.91 -4.86
CA LYS A 105 -12.87 3.48 -6.19
C LYS A 105 -14.34 3.38 -6.59
N PHE A 106 -15.09 2.44 -6.01
CA PHE A 106 -16.52 2.23 -6.29
C PHE A 106 -17.44 2.91 -5.28
N LEU A 107 -16.89 3.44 -4.18
CA LEU A 107 -17.67 4.15 -3.17
C LEU A 107 -17.85 5.62 -3.59
N PRO A 108 -19.07 6.16 -3.55
CA PRO A 108 -19.29 7.58 -3.82
C PRO A 108 -18.53 8.43 -2.78
N VAL A 109 -17.96 9.55 -3.23
CA VAL A 109 -17.08 10.47 -2.48
C VAL A 109 -17.70 11.00 -1.17
N GLN A 110 -18.98 10.72 -0.89
CA GLN A 110 -19.75 11.27 0.23
C GLN A 110 -19.83 10.42 1.51
N HIS A 111 -19.08 9.32 1.66
CA HIS A 111 -19.08 8.59 2.93
C HIS A 111 -17.88 8.95 3.83
N VAL A 112 -18.17 9.80 4.83
CA VAL A 112 -17.36 9.98 6.04
C VAL A 112 -17.25 8.63 6.76
N TRP A 113 -16.03 8.11 6.88
CA TRP A 113 -15.69 6.79 7.45
C TRP A 113 -15.96 6.65 8.96
N GLY A 114 -16.64 7.60 9.59
CA GLY A 114 -17.05 7.53 10.99
C GLY A 114 -18.26 6.61 11.24
N SER A 115 -18.91 6.12 10.19
CA SER A 115 -20.23 5.46 10.28
C SER A 115 -20.25 4.00 9.80
N ILE A 116 -19.13 3.44 9.35
CA ILE A 116 -19.08 2.03 8.96
C ILE A 116 -18.78 1.22 10.23
N PRO A 117 -19.75 0.49 10.80
CA PRO A 117 -19.46 -0.38 11.93
C PRO A 117 -18.45 -1.43 11.48
N ARG A 118 -17.36 -1.59 12.24
CA ARG A 118 -16.44 -2.72 12.06
C ARG A 118 -17.30 -3.99 12.09
N PRO A 119 -17.19 -4.89 11.10
CA PRO A 119 -17.84 -6.19 11.21
C PRO A 119 -17.31 -6.85 12.47
N THR A 120 -18.17 -6.96 13.48
CA THR A 120 -17.90 -7.80 14.63
C THR A 120 -18.04 -9.23 14.12
N VAL A 121 -16.91 -9.84 13.79
CA VAL A 121 -16.84 -11.28 13.57
C VAL A 121 -17.19 -11.93 14.91
N LYS A 122 -18.48 -12.19 15.14
CA LYS A 122 -18.89 -13.14 16.16
C LYS A 122 -18.43 -14.49 15.67
N MET A 123 -17.25 -14.93 16.11
CA MET A 123 -16.90 -16.35 16.07
C MET A 123 -18.04 -17.10 16.73
N LYS A 124 -18.84 -17.82 15.94
CA LYS A 124 -19.72 -18.84 16.51
C LYS A 124 -18.80 -19.85 17.18
N PRO A 125 -19.04 -20.21 18.45
CA PRO A 125 -18.28 -21.29 19.07
C PRO A 125 -18.45 -22.54 18.21
N TYR A 126 -17.32 -23.20 17.91
CA TYR A 126 -17.29 -24.49 17.22
C TYR A 126 -18.35 -25.42 17.82
N CYS A 127 -19.25 -25.93 16.99
CA CYS A 127 -20.18 -26.98 17.39
C CYS A 127 -19.34 -28.22 17.74
N ARG A 128 -19.21 -28.55 19.03
CA ARG A 128 -18.40 -29.67 19.51
C ARG A 128 -19.04 -31.06 19.32
N ASN A 129 -20.22 -31.15 18.70
CA ASN A 129 -20.98 -32.41 18.61
C ASN A 129 -21.31 -32.83 17.17
N CYS A 130 -20.32 -32.83 16.29
CA CYS A 130 -20.36 -33.71 15.12
C CYS A 130 -19.53 -34.95 15.43
N THR A 131 -20.11 -35.88 16.17
CA THR A 131 -19.60 -37.26 16.27
C THR A 131 -20.00 -37.99 14.99
N LEU A 132 -19.01 -38.62 14.35
CA LEU A 132 -19.17 -39.64 13.30
C LEU A 132 -19.94 -40.85 13.82
#